data_AF-A0A525WCK5-F1
#
_entry.id   AF-A0A525WCK5-F1
#
_cell.length_a   1.000
_cell.length_b   1.000
_cell.length_c   1.000
_cell.angle_alpha   90.00
_cell.angle_beta   90.00
_cell.angle_gamma   90.00
#
_symmetry.space_group_name_H-M   'P 1'
#
loop_
_entity.id
_entity.type
_entity.pdbx_description
1 polymer ?
#
loop_
_entity_poly.entity_id
_entity_poly.type
_entity_poly.pdbx_seq_one_letter_code
_entity_poly.pdbx_strand_id
1 'polypeptide(L)'
;MDRNVVLSLWEDHKNDRWPQVGGQHEGPLMTLDTVISGCVVYFLDTPEGLDVQRIGILEDCIADLDTLTDEVEEGYQPYFQRLRQLGSLLITTHRAS
;
A
#
# COMPACT_ATOMS: atom_id res chain seq x y z
N MET A 1 -3.76 16.26 5.43
CA MET A 1 -2.48 15.55 5.29
C MET A 1 -1.90 15.87 3.92
N ASP A 2 -0.58 16.03 3.77
CA ASP A 2 0.02 16.57 2.54
C ASP A 2 0.23 15.46 1.48
N ARG A 3 -0.33 15.66 0.28
CA ARG A 3 -0.16 14.80 -0.90
C ARG A 3 1.32 14.62 -1.26
N ASN A 4 2.18 15.58 -0.94
CA ASN A 4 3.63 15.47 -1.11
C ASN A 4 4.24 14.33 -0.28
N VAL A 5 3.69 14.03 0.90
CA VAL A 5 4.17 12.90 1.73
C VAL A 5 3.87 11.58 1.04
N VAL A 6 2.66 11.42 0.49
CA VAL A 6 2.29 10.22 -0.29
C VAL A 6 3.17 10.10 -1.52
N LEU A 7 3.40 11.19 -2.24
CA LEU A 7 4.25 11.20 -3.44
C LEU A 7 5.68 10.79 -3.13
N SER A 8 6.31 11.36 -2.10
CA SER A 8 7.68 11.02 -1.71
C SER A 8 7.80 9.55 -1.34
N LEU A 9 6.88 9.04 -0.51
CA LEU A 9 6.89 7.64 -0.10
C LEU A 9 6.62 6.68 -1.27
N TRP A 10 5.76 7.09 -2.20
CA TRP A 10 5.46 6.33 -3.41
C TRP A 10 6.67 6.23 -4.33
N GLU A 11 7.43 7.32 -4.52
CA GLU A 11 8.66 7.28 -5.31
C GLU A 11 9.69 6.32 -4.71
N ASP A 12 9.84 6.28 -3.39
CA ASP A 12 10.71 5.31 -2.74
C ASP A 12 10.23 3.87 -2.96
N HIS A 13 8.92 3.62 -2.83
CA HIS A 13 8.32 2.28 -3.01
C HIS A 13 8.44 1.79 -4.45
N LYS A 14 8.04 2.61 -5.42
CA LYS A 14 8.05 2.32 -6.86
C LYS A 14 9.44 1.99 -7.40
N ASN A 15 10.48 2.61 -6.83
CA ASN A 15 11.87 2.39 -7.24
C ASN A 15 12.53 1.22 -6.52
N ASP A 16 11.91 0.65 -5.49
CA ASP A 16 12.45 -0.52 -4.82
C ASP A 16 12.14 -1.81 -5.59
N ARG A 17 12.99 -2.83 -5.39
CA ARG A 17 12.80 -4.12 -6.02
C ARG A 17 11.80 -4.95 -5.23
N TRP A 18 10.90 -5.62 -5.95
CA TRP A 18 10.04 -6.65 -5.37
C TRP A 18 10.86 -7.68 -4.57
N PRO A 19 10.53 -7.93 -3.29
CA PRO A 19 11.24 -8.90 -2.46
C PRO A 19 11.03 -10.33 -2.97
N GLN A 20 12.06 -11.18 -2.88
CA GLN A 20 11.99 -12.59 -3.31
C GLN A 20 11.28 -13.45 -2.25
N VAL A 21 10.02 -13.14 -1.97
CA VAL A 21 9.22 -13.82 -0.93
C VAL A 21 9.06 -15.31 -1.24
N GLY A 22 8.75 -15.66 -2.49
CA GLY A 22 8.54 -17.04 -2.93
C GLY A 22 7.40 -17.76 -2.20
N GLY A 23 7.20 -19.03 -2.55
CA GLY A 23 6.26 -19.91 -1.87
C GLY A 23 4.79 -19.49 -1.98
N GLN A 24 4.00 -19.85 -0.97
CA GLN A 24 2.54 -19.69 -1.00
C GLN A 24 2.07 -18.24 -0.78
N HIS A 25 2.91 -17.37 -0.22
CA HIS A 25 2.55 -15.99 0.11
C HIS A 25 2.82 -15.00 -1.04
N GLU A 26 3.62 -15.39 -2.05
CA GLU A 26 4.01 -14.50 -3.14
C GLU A 26 2.79 -14.00 -3.94
N GLY A 27 1.90 -14.89 -4.39
CA GLY A 27 0.71 -14.50 -5.16
C GLY A 27 -0.22 -13.53 -4.41
N PRO A 28 -0.62 -13.82 -3.16
CA PRO A 28 -1.38 -12.91 -2.33
C PRO A 28 -0.69 -11.55 -2.13
N LEU A 29 0.60 -11.53 -1.78
CA LEU A 29 1.34 -10.29 -1.56
C LEU A 29 1.46 -9.44 -2.84
N MET A 30 1.66 -10.07 -4.01
CA MET A 30 1.66 -9.35 -5.30
C MET A 30 0.30 -8.72 -5.60
N THR A 31 -0.78 -9.40 -5.21
CA THR A 31 -2.14 -8.89 -5.40
C THR A 31 -2.37 -7.66 -4.52
N LEU A 32 -1.98 -7.73 -3.24
CA LEU A 32 -2.07 -6.59 -2.31
C LEU A 32 -1.23 -5.40 -2.79
N ASP A 33 0.01 -5.65 -3.22
CA ASP A 33 0.88 -4.60 -3.78
C ASP A 33 0.25 -3.91 -4.98
N THR A 34 -0.32 -4.69 -5.92
CA THR A 34 -0.97 -4.16 -7.11
C THR A 34 -2.17 -3.28 -6.76
N VAL A 35 -3.04 -3.74 -5.84
CA VAL A 35 -4.27 -3.02 -5.46
C VAL A 35 -3.94 -1.74 -4.71
N ILE A 36 -3.06 -1.81 -3.70
CA ILE A 36 -2.66 -0.64 -2.91
C ILE A 36 -1.93 0.37 -3.81
N SER A 37 -0.98 -0.08 -4.63
CA SER A 37 -0.26 0.79 -5.57
C SER A 37 -1.19 1.45 -6.58
N GLY A 38 -2.18 0.74 -7.10
CA GLY A 38 -3.21 1.30 -7.97
C GLY A 38 -4.01 2.42 -7.30
N CYS A 39 -4.33 2.27 -6.01
CA CYS A 39 -4.98 3.32 -5.23
C CYS A 39 -4.07 4.52 -4.98
N VAL A 40 -2.77 4.31 -4.74
CA VAL A 40 -1.78 5.39 -4.61
C VAL A 40 -1.70 6.18 -5.91
N VAL A 41 -1.52 5.52 -7.06
CA VAL A 41 -1.46 6.18 -8.37
C VAL A 41 -2.73 6.95 -8.65
N TYR A 42 -3.90 6.33 -8.46
CA TYR A 42 -5.19 7.02 -8.65
C TYR A 42 -5.30 8.25 -7.77
N PHE A 43 -4.96 8.14 -6.48
CA PHE A 43 -4.98 9.28 -5.57
C PHE A 43 -4.05 10.39 -6.04
N LEU A 44 -2.85 10.09 -6.51
CA LEU A 44 -1.88 11.08 -6.98
C LEU A 44 -2.32 11.75 -8.28
N ASP A 45 -2.98 11.01 -9.17
CA ASP A 45 -3.43 11.49 -10.48
C ASP A 45 -4.73 12.31 -10.44
N THR A 46 -5.58 12.11 -9.43
CA THR A 46 -6.88 12.81 -9.31
C THR A 46 -6.90 13.79 -8.13
N PRO A 47 -7.41 15.03 -8.30
CA PRO A 47 -7.53 15.97 -7.20
C PRO A 47 -8.63 15.57 -6.18
N GLU A 48 -9.63 14.79 -6.60
CA GLU A 48 -10.74 14.35 -5.75
C GLU A 48 -10.33 13.32 -4.69
N GLY A 49 -9.20 12.64 -4.88
CA GLY A 49 -8.76 11.56 -4.01
C GLY A 49 -9.57 10.28 -4.22
N LEU A 50 -9.61 9.42 -3.20
CA LEU A 50 -10.30 8.12 -3.28
C LEU A 50 -11.77 8.21 -2.85
N ASP A 51 -12.63 7.45 -3.52
CA ASP A 51 -14.01 7.22 -3.08
C ASP A 51 -14.11 6.17 -1.96
N VAL A 52 -15.29 6.10 -1.35
CA VAL A 52 -15.57 5.19 -0.22
C VAL A 52 -15.36 3.72 -0.57
N GLN A 53 -15.62 3.31 -1.82
CA GLN A 53 -15.43 1.92 -2.23
C GLN A 53 -13.93 1.56 -2.24
N ARG A 54 -13.09 2.43 -2.80
CA ARG A 54 -11.63 2.26 -2.80
C ARG A 54 -11.04 2.29 -1.38
N ILE A 55 -11.63 3.08 -0.48
CA ILE A 55 -11.24 3.10 0.93
C ILE A 55 -11.54 1.77 1.62
N GLY A 56 -12.73 1.20 1.43
CA GLY A 56 -13.06 -0.12 1.98
C GLY A 56 -12.10 -1.20 1.49
N ILE A 57 -11.79 -1.20 0.18
CA ILE A 57 -10.81 -2.12 -0.40
C ILE A 57 -9.42 -1.95 0.25
N LEU A 58 -8.97 -0.72 0.48
CA LEU A 58 -7.67 -0.46 1.13
C LEU A 58 -7.64 -0.95 2.58
N GLU A 59 -8.73 -0.78 3.33
CA GLU A 59 -8.84 -1.26 4.71
C GLU A 59 -8.69 -2.79 4.78
N ASP A 60 -9.41 -3.51 3.91
CA ASP A 60 -9.30 -4.97 3.80
C ASP A 60 -7.88 -5.39 3.39
N CYS A 61 -7.30 -4.72 2.38
CA CYS A 61 -5.95 -5.03 1.90
C CYS A 61 -4.88 -4.82 2.98
N ILE A 62 -5.00 -3.78 3.83
CA ILE A 62 -4.06 -3.55 4.93
C ILE A 62 -4.18 -4.62 6.00
N ALA A 63 -5.40 -5.06 6.34
CA ALA A 63 -5.60 -6.12 7.32
C ALA A 63 -5.00 -7.45 6.83
N ASP A 64 -5.21 -7.78 5.55
CA ASP A 64 -4.59 -8.96 4.92
C ASP A 64 -3.06 -8.83 4.85
N LEU A 65 -2.55 -7.63 4.53
CA LEU A 65 -1.12 -7.37 4.50
C LEU A 65 -0.48 -7.55 5.88
N ASP A 66 -1.11 -7.01 6.94
CA ASP A 66 -0.64 -7.17 8.32
C ASP A 66 -0.57 -8.66 8.69
N THR A 67 -1.60 -9.44 8.34
CA THR A 67 -1.64 -10.89 8.59
C THR A 67 -0.54 -11.64 7.84
N LEU A 68 -0.33 -11.33 6.55
CA LEU A 68 0.65 -12.03 5.72
C LEU A 68 2.09 -11.62 6.06
N THR A 69 2.30 -10.39 6.53
CA THR A 69 3.65 -9.86 6.79
C THR A 69 4.28 -10.39 8.08
N ASP A 70 3.46 -10.89 9.01
CA ASP A 70 3.92 -11.57 10.24
C ASP A 70 4.67 -12.88 9.95
N GLU A 71 4.45 -13.51 8.80
CA GLU A 71 5.00 -14.81 8.43
C GLU A 71 6.19 -14.74 7.46
N VAL A 72 6.57 -13.54 7.01
CA VAL A 72 7.63 -13.32 6.00
C VAL A 72 8.96 -12.97 6.67
N GLU A 73 10.07 -13.31 6.01
CA GLU A 73 11.41 -12.99 6.51
C GLU A 73 11.60 -11.49 6.80
N GLU A 74 12.29 -11.18 7.90
CA GLU A 74 12.53 -9.81 8.36
C GLU A 74 13.16 -8.91 7.27
N GLY A 75 13.94 -9.49 6.36
CA GLY A 75 14.57 -8.77 5.25
C GLY A 75 13.58 -8.16 4.24
N TYR A 76 12.34 -8.65 4.18
CA TYR A 76 11.31 -8.16 3.26
C TYR A 76 10.33 -7.18 3.90
N GLN A 77 10.37 -7.04 5.22
CA GLN A 77 9.48 -6.13 5.94
C GLN A 77 9.58 -4.66 5.49
N PRO A 78 10.75 -4.08 5.18
CA PRO A 78 10.82 -2.68 4.77
C PRO A 78 10.01 -2.34 3.51
N TYR A 79 9.85 -3.29 2.58
CA TYR A 79 9.02 -3.13 1.39
C TYR A 79 7.53 -3.08 1.78
N PHE A 80 7.07 -4.10 2.51
CA PHE A 80 5.66 -4.21 2.88
C PHE A 80 5.22 -3.19 3.93
N GLN A 81 6.12 -2.76 4.82
CA GLN A 81 5.85 -1.66 5.76
C GLN A 81 5.60 -0.34 5.03
N ARG A 82 6.35 -0.04 3.96
CA ARG A 82 6.08 1.13 3.11
C ARG A 82 4.75 1.02 2.38
N LEU A 83 4.45 -0.15 1.82
CA LEU A 83 3.16 -0.43 1.17
C LEU A 83 1.99 -0.19 2.14
N ARG A 84 2.09 -0.74 3.37
CA ARG A 84 1.13 -0.55 4.45
C ARG A 84 0.98 0.93 4.84
N GLN A 85 2.10 1.64 4.95
CA GLN A 85 2.12 3.07 5.28
C GLN A 85 1.43 3.88 4.20
N LEU A 86 1.68 3.62 2.91
CA LEU A 86 0.99 4.25 1.79
C LEU A 86 -0.53 4.08 1.91
N GLY A 87 -1.03 2.86 2.07
CA GLY A 87 -2.45 2.61 2.24
C GLY A 87 -3.05 3.35 3.45
N SER A 88 -2.34 3.34 4.58
CA SER A 88 -2.78 4.02 5.82
C SER A 88 -2.87 5.54 5.65
N LEU A 89 -1.94 6.14 4.91
CA LEU A 89 -1.95 7.58 4.59
C LEU A 89 -3.18 7.95 3.75
N LEU A 90 -3.54 7.11 2.77
CA LEU A 90 -4.71 7.34 1.92
C LEU A 90 -6.02 7.28 2.72
N ILE A 91 -6.18 6.27 3.58
CA ILE A 91 -7.34 6.14 4.48
C ILE A 91 -7.45 7.35 5.41
N THR A 92 -6.34 7.74 6.03
CA THR A 92 -6.30 8.90 6.94
C THR A 92 -6.65 10.19 6.20
N THR A 93 -6.18 10.35 4.97
CA THR A 93 -6.47 11.53 4.14
C THR A 93 -7.94 11.61 3.77
N HIS A 94 -8.57 10.49 3.41
CA HIS A 94 -10.00 10.46 3.11
C HIS A 94 -10.86 10.82 4.33
N ARG A 95 -10.51 10.28 5.51
CA ARG A 95 -11.25 10.57 6.76
C ARG A 95 -11.08 12.01 7.27
N ALA A 96 -10.05 12.71 6.81
CA ALA A 96 -9.77 14.10 7.17
C ALA A 96 -10.33 15.13 6.17
N SER A 97 -10.88 14.66 5.04
CA SER A 97 -11.56 15.48 4.02
C SER A 97 -13.03 15.67 4.38
#